data_AF-A0A8T9T271-F1
#
_entry.id   AF-A0A8T9T271-F1
#
_cell.length_a   1.000
_cell.length_b   1.000
_cell.length_c   1.000
_cell.angle_alpha   90.00
_cell.angle_beta   90.00
_cell.angle_gamma   90.00
#
_symmetry.space_group_name_H-M   'P 1'
#
loop_
_entity.id
_entity.type
_entity.pdbx_description
1 polymer ?
#
loop_
_entity_poly.entity_id
_entity_poly.type
_entity_poly.pdbx_seq_one_letter_code
_entity_poly.pdbx_strand_id
1 'polypeptide(L)'
;MKYLLLVACLLSAVASYAQRSATITYDVTYHGKAVPEGRLQLFIDGPRAHVQRVADTQAKEQQYLDYAAQRTLQVLTLPNGGHVTQAKAFSAYEQPELLPDTATILGYPCKKAKVIIRSNTVEVWYTNALPLRGTPSIGVAPGLGLILKTVRNGEQAVTATRIKLGSVKSADLAWPTPATMGPVVDAATYNRQVIDSRFTTIPVFRQEQLSFGNDQPNPAAGQANVTYHYAGGTVILKKIKLPEYKAGTQILAELSQYSNGDAYDRTGSVFMIPLDKQQSFLNGLQQSVKALPVYKEKYQGVVATEQYLPPLELMRFFTPFGVRAYNAASTIKGYSWADSAVFRQDVTELAPRLQGEVWLGVFIGNYDKGGHKVSLRLQYYPGGSADKPTAAPAVLPLFNSTNLMEMAGQEYGTMFGQDSLTVTVNIPRAMKNVQLRYITTGHGGWGGGDEFNQKLNEIFLDGKQVYQFIPWRTDCGTYRLLNPSSGNFGNGLSSSDLSRSNWCPGSLTPPVYIPLPDLPAGQHTFKVAIPLGKREGTAFSAWNVSGCLLGTAKE
;
A
#
# COMPACT_ATOMS: atom_id res chain seq x y z
N MET A 1 48.87 -5.30 -82.22
CA MET A 1 48.72 -3.83 -82.20
C MET A 1 47.26 -3.52 -82.48
N LYS A 2 46.58 -2.81 -81.56
CA LYS A 2 45.21 -2.19 -81.65
C LYS A 2 44.02 -3.16 -81.50
N TYR A 3 43.31 -3.17 -80.36
CA TYR A 3 42.21 -2.28 -79.88
C TYR A 3 40.91 -2.47 -80.70
N LEU A 4 39.66 -2.48 -80.21
CA LEU A 4 39.01 -2.50 -78.88
C LEU A 4 37.47 -2.49 -79.16
N LEU A 5 36.68 -2.68 -78.10
CA LEU A 5 35.26 -2.31 -77.90
C LEU A 5 34.19 -3.38 -78.18
N LEU A 6 34.02 -4.23 -77.16
CA LEU A 6 32.78 -4.93 -76.85
C LEU A 6 31.84 -3.95 -76.13
N VAL A 7 30.63 -3.77 -76.66
CA VAL A 7 29.52 -3.04 -76.02
C VAL A 7 28.96 -3.93 -74.91
N ALA A 8 29.15 -3.53 -73.65
CA ALA A 8 28.51 -4.15 -72.49
C ALA A 8 27.19 -3.44 -72.21
N CYS A 9 26.07 -4.14 -72.38
CA CYS A 9 24.76 -3.72 -71.89
C CYS A 9 24.79 -3.62 -70.36
N LEU A 10 24.72 -2.38 -69.85
CA LEU A 10 24.36 -2.09 -68.47
C LEU A 10 22.89 -2.43 -68.24
N LEU A 11 22.62 -3.62 -67.70
CA LEU A 11 21.39 -3.90 -66.95
C LEU A 11 21.51 -3.20 -65.59
N SER A 12 21.02 -1.97 -65.51
CA SER A 12 20.74 -1.30 -64.25
C SER A 12 19.56 -2.00 -63.57
N ALA A 13 19.86 -3.01 -62.75
CA ALA A 13 18.94 -3.51 -61.75
C ALA A 13 18.70 -2.39 -60.74
N VAL A 14 17.60 -1.65 -60.92
CA VAL A 14 17.05 -0.77 -59.91
C VAL A 14 16.71 -1.67 -58.72
N ALA A 15 17.57 -1.68 -57.70
CA ALA A 15 17.25 -2.30 -56.42
C ALA A 15 15.99 -1.59 -55.91
N SER A 16 14.83 -2.24 -56.06
CA SER A 16 13.61 -1.81 -55.38
C SER A 16 13.98 -1.65 -53.92
N TYR A 17 13.82 -0.45 -53.34
CA TYR A 17 13.94 -0.24 -51.91
C TYR A 17 13.01 -1.25 -51.24
N ALA A 18 13.56 -2.35 -50.74
CA ALA A 18 12.77 -3.35 -50.05
C ALA A 18 12.13 -2.62 -48.86
N GLN A 19 10.80 -2.62 -48.83
CA GLN A 19 10.03 -1.83 -47.89
C GLN A 19 10.40 -2.25 -46.46
N ARG A 20 11.11 -1.38 -45.74
CA ARG A 20 11.58 -1.62 -44.36
C ARG A 20 10.57 -1.16 -43.31
N SER A 21 9.34 -0.93 -43.73
CA SER A 21 8.28 -0.38 -42.90
C SER A 21 7.05 -1.26 -43.02
N ALA A 22 6.43 -1.55 -41.88
CA ALA A 22 5.29 -2.45 -41.81
C ALA A 22 4.48 -2.24 -40.53
N THR A 23 3.21 -2.58 -40.59
CA THR A 23 2.36 -2.76 -39.41
C THR A 23 1.98 -4.23 -39.29
N ILE A 24 2.26 -4.82 -38.13
CA ILE A 24 1.89 -6.20 -37.82
C ILE A 24 0.81 -6.17 -36.72
N THR A 25 -0.31 -6.85 -36.95
CA THR A 25 -1.37 -7.02 -35.96
C THR A 25 -1.30 -8.41 -35.36
N TYR A 26 -1.39 -8.51 -34.03
CA TYR A 26 -1.37 -9.77 -33.29
C TYR A 26 -2.64 -9.94 -32.48
N ASP A 27 -3.16 -11.15 -32.47
CA ASP A 27 -4.21 -11.57 -31.53
C ASP A 27 -3.60 -12.40 -30.40
N VAL A 28 -4.18 -12.24 -29.20
CA VAL A 28 -3.75 -12.94 -27.99
C VAL A 28 -4.82 -13.96 -27.60
N THR A 29 -4.38 -15.18 -27.34
CA THR A 29 -5.22 -16.28 -26.87
C THR A 29 -4.68 -16.86 -25.58
N TYR A 30 -5.56 -17.36 -24.73
CA TYR A 30 -5.25 -18.11 -23.51
C TYR A 30 -6.09 -19.39 -23.50
N HIS A 31 -5.44 -20.55 -23.46
CA HIS A 31 -6.11 -21.86 -23.65
C HIS A 31 -7.00 -21.90 -24.90
N GLY A 32 -6.50 -21.32 -26.00
CA GLY A 32 -7.22 -21.24 -27.28
C GLY A 32 -8.37 -20.23 -27.33
N LYS A 33 -8.74 -19.58 -26.22
CA LYS A 33 -9.79 -18.55 -26.18
C LYS A 33 -9.18 -17.17 -26.39
N ALA A 34 -9.84 -16.32 -27.17
CA ALA A 34 -9.41 -14.94 -27.37
C ALA A 34 -9.39 -14.17 -26.04
N VAL A 35 -8.32 -13.42 -25.78
CA VAL A 35 -8.23 -12.51 -24.63
C VAL A 35 -8.88 -11.19 -25.03
N PRO A 36 -9.97 -10.77 -24.35
CA PRO A 36 -10.58 -9.46 -24.59
C PRO A 36 -9.55 -8.35 -24.47
N GLU A 37 -9.58 -7.37 -25.38
CA GLU A 37 -8.66 -6.22 -25.39
C GLU A 37 -7.16 -6.58 -25.50
N GLY A 38 -6.83 -7.85 -25.75
CA GLY A 38 -5.44 -8.32 -25.82
C GLY A 38 -4.72 -7.99 -27.11
N ARG A 39 -5.41 -7.46 -28.13
CA ARG A 39 -4.85 -7.22 -29.47
C ARG A 39 -3.70 -6.23 -29.44
N LEU A 40 -2.60 -6.57 -30.11
CA LEU A 40 -1.39 -5.75 -30.21
C LEU A 40 -1.12 -5.30 -31.65
N GLN A 41 -0.46 -4.16 -31.79
CA GLN A 41 0.14 -3.71 -33.03
C GLN A 41 1.62 -3.43 -32.83
N LEU A 42 2.40 -3.85 -33.82
CA LEU A 42 3.83 -3.56 -33.95
C LEU A 42 4.01 -2.70 -35.19
N PHE A 43 4.46 -1.48 -34.97
CA PHE A 43 4.83 -0.53 -36.02
C PHE A 43 6.33 -0.61 -36.23
N ILE A 44 6.77 -0.79 -37.47
CA ILE A 44 8.19 -0.85 -37.85
C ILE A 44 8.44 0.23 -38.90
N ASP A 45 9.48 1.03 -38.71
CA ASP A 45 9.98 1.97 -39.71
C ASP A 45 11.51 2.01 -39.69
N GLY A 46 12.13 1.28 -40.63
CA GLY A 46 13.58 1.14 -40.69
C GLY A 46 14.14 0.47 -39.42
N PRO A 47 15.04 1.13 -38.66
CA PRO A 47 15.60 0.57 -37.42
C PRO A 47 14.71 0.79 -36.18
N ARG A 48 13.55 1.41 -36.33
CA ARG A 48 12.66 1.78 -35.23
C ARG A 48 11.46 0.88 -35.19
N ALA A 49 11.07 0.43 -34.00
CA ALA A 49 9.79 -0.22 -33.81
C ALA A 49 9.09 0.21 -32.51
N HIS A 50 7.76 0.19 -32.53
CA HIS A 50 6.88 0.53 -31.40
C HIS A 50 5.81 -0.54 -31.24
N VAL A 51 5.67 -1.06 -30.01
CA VAL A 51 4.64 -2.05 -29.65
C VAL A 51 3.55 -1.33 -28.87
N GLN A 52 2.30 -1.51 -29.31
CA GLN A 52 1.14 -0.85 -28.72
C GLN A 52 -0.03 -1.83 -28.53
N ARG A 53 -0.78 -1.65 -27.44
CA ARG A 53 -2.08 -2.31 -27.25
C ARG A 53 -3.15 -1.52 -27.98
N VAL A 54 -3.97 -2.20 -28.78
CA VAL A 54 -5.03 -1.52 -29.55
C VAL A 54 -6.10 -0.94 -28.64
N ALA A 55 -6.39 -1.60 -27.52
CA ALA A 55 -7.38 -1.13 -26.55
C ALA A 55 -6.90 0.09 -25.72
N ASP A 56 -5.60 0.35 -25.66
CA ASP A 56 -5.01 1.43 -24.87
C ASP A 56 -3.79 2.03 -25.59
N THR A 57 -4.06 2.83 -26.60
CA THR A 57 -3.02 3.48 -27.42
C THR A 57 -2.26 4.55 -26.63
N GLN A 58 -2.86 5.08 -25.56
CA GLN A 58 -2.30 6.12 -24.70
C GLN A 58 -1.82 5.58 -23.35
N ALA A 59 -1.50 4.28 -23.29
CA ALA A 59 -0.94 3.66 -22.09
C ALA A 59 0.20 4.50 -21.52
N LYS A 60 0.21 4.68 -20.19
CA LYS A 60 1.24 5.48 -19.51
C LYS A 60 2.66 4.97 -19.80
N GLU A 61 2.79 3.67 -20.02
CA GLU A 61 4.04 3.02 -20.41
C GLU A 61 4.00 2.66 -21.90
N GLN A 62 4.98 3.15 -22.65
CA GLN A 62 5.15 2.91 -24.08
C GLN A 62 6.45 2.13 -24.34
N GLN A 63 6.43 1.20 -25.30
CA GLN A 63 7.50 0.22 -25.50
C GLN A 63 8.09 0.25 -26.91
N TYR A 64 9.39 0.50 -27.01
CA TYR A 64 10.08 0.69 -28.29
C TYR A 64 11.29 -0.23 -28.43
N LEU A 65 11.64 -0.53 -29.69
CA LEU A 65 12.89 -1.18 -30.06
C LEU A 65 13.71 -0.26 -30.97
N ASP A 66 14.95 -0.03 -30.58
CA ASP A 66 15.96 0.73 -31.32
C ASP A 66 17.00 -0.25 -31.85
N TYR A 67 16.80 -0.70 -33.09
CA TYR A 67 17.69 -1.64 -33.76
C TYR A 67 19.00 -0.99 -34.21
N ALA A 68 19.07 0.34 -34.30
CA ALA A 68 20.34 1.02 -34.58
C ALA A 68 21.27 0.93 -33.37
N ALA A 69 20.73 1.18 -32.17
CA ALA A 69 21.47 1.10 -30.91
C ALA A 69 21.38 -0.26 -30.20
N GLN A 70 20.75 -1.27 -30.81
CA GLN A 70 20.57 -2.63 -30.27
C GLN A 70 20.01 -2.65 -28.84
N ARG A 71 18.95 -1.87 -28.60
CA ARG A 71 18.34 -1.71 -27.27
C ARG A 71 16.82 -1.58 -27.32
N THR A 72 16.17 -1.90 -26.22
CA THR A 72 14.76 -1.56 -25.96
C THR A 72 14.68 -0.26 -25.17
N LEU A 73 13.60 0.49 -25.38
CA LEU A 73 13.25 1.66 -24.57
C LEU A 73 11.85 1.44 -23.99
N GLN A 74 11.70 1.61 -22.69
CA GLN A 74 10.40 1.71 -22.03
C GLN A 74 10.26 3.13 -21.51
N VAL A 75 9.26 3.87 -22.00
CA VAL A 75 9.04 5.28 -21.68
C VAL A 75 7.79 5.37 -20.83
N LEU A 76 7.92 5.90 -19.63
CA LEU A 76 6.80 6.10 -18.69
C LEU A 76 6.45 7.58 -18.61
N THR A 77 5.16 7.88 -18.79
CA THR A 77 4.57 9.18 -18.47
C THR A 77 4.12 9.19 -17.00
N LEU A 78 4.71 10.10 -16.22
CA LEU A 78 4.45 10.29 -14.81
C LEU A 78 3.15 11.10 -14.58
N PRO A 79 2.53 11.01 -13.39
CA PRO A 79 1.30 11.76 -13.08
C PRO A 79 1.41 13.27 -13.21
N ASN A 80 2.61 13.85 -13.09
CA ASN A 80 2.88 15.28 -13.27
C ASN A 80 3.10 15.68 -14.74
N GLY A 81 2.92 14.76 -15.69
CA GLY A 81 3.18 14.96 -17.12
C GLY A 81 4.65 14.85 -17.52
N GLY A 82 5.57 14.64 -16.57
CA GLY A 82 6.98 14.34 -16.86
C GLY A 82 7.17 12.94 -17.43
N HIS A 83 8.35 12.68 -17.98
CA HIS A 83 8.70 11.38 -18.55
C HIS A 83 9.97 10.83 -17.95
N VAL A 84 10.11 9.50 -17.96
CA VAL A 84 11.31 8.77 -17.55
C VAL A 84 11.46 7.54 -18.45
N THR A 85 12.69 7.17 -18.76
CA THR A 85 12.98 6.06 -19.67
C THR A 85 13.85 5.00 -19.00
N GLN A 86 13.52 3.73 -19.21
CA GLN A 86 14.46 2.64 -19.06
C GLN A 86 14.99 2.21 -20.42
N ALA A 87 16.32 2.20 -20.57
CA ALA A 87 16.98 1.62 -21.73
C ALA A 87 17.63 0.30 -21.35
N LYS A 88 17.47 -0.74 -22.17
CA LYS A 88 18.08 -2.06 -21.93
C LYS A 88 18.62 -2.65 -23.23
N ALA A 89 19.91 -3.01 -23.24
CA ALA A 89 20.55 -3.63 -24.39
C ALA A 89 19.91 -4.99 -24.72
N PHE A 90 19.85 -5.35 -26.00
CA PHE A 90 19.33 -6.66 -26.43
C PHE A 90 20.12 -7.83 -25.84
N SER A 91 21.44 -7.68 -25.68
CA SER A 91 22.32 -8.67 -25.06
C SER A 91 22.05 -8.91 -23.57
N ALA A 92 21.34 -7.99 -22.89
CA ALA A 92 20.98 -8.13 -21.48
C ALA A 92 19.64 -8.88 -21.27
N TYR A 93 19.00 -9.33 -22.34
CA TYR A 93 17.87 -10.26 -22.28
C TYR A 93 18.35 -11.70 -22.38
N GLU A 94 17.47 -12.61 -21.98
CA GLU A 94 17.71 -14.05 -22.10
C GLU A 94 17.93 -14.43 -23.57
N GLN A 95 19.01 -15.18 -23.81
CA GLN A 95 19.41 -15.52 -25.16
C GLN A 95 18.61 -16.72 -25.67
N PRO A 96 18.07 -16.67 -26.90
CA PRO A 96 17.25 -17.74 -27.45
C PRO A 96 18.10 -18.94 -27.87
N GLU A 97 17.63 -20.14 -27.53
CA GLU A 97 18.08 -21.41 -28.09
C GLU A 97 17.34 -21.65 -29.42
N LEU A 98 18.07 -21.81 -30.52
CA LEU A 98 17.47 -22.12 -31.81
C LEU A 98 17.04 -23.58 -31.87
N LEU A 99 15.83 -23.82 -32.40
CA LEU A 99 15.25 -25.15 -32.53
C LEU A 99 15.09 -25.53 -34.01
N PRO A 100 15.10 -26.84 -34.34
CA PRO A 100 15.02 -27.30 -35.72
C PRO A 100 13.64 -27.12 -36.35
N ASP A 101 12.58 -26.96 -35.55
CA ASP A 101 11.21 -26.86 -36.06
C ASP A 101 11.00 -25.64 -36.96
N THR A 102 10.16 -25.82 -37.97
CA THR A 102 9.74 -24.77 -38.91
C THR A 102 8.22 -24.72 -39.04
N ALA A 103 7.68 -23.55 -39.36
CA ALA A 103 6.26 -23.38 -39.65
C ALA A 103 6.06 -22.33 -40.74
N THR A 104 4.86 -22.27 -41.31
CA THR A 104 4.45 -21.16 -42.20
C THR A 104 3.38 -20.34 -41.50
N ILE A 105 3.64 -19.04 -41.30
CA ILE A 105 2.70 -18.12 -40.65
C ILE A 105 2.46 -16.95 -41.61
N LEU A 106 1.19 -16.70 -41.97
CA LEU A 106 0.79 -15.69 -42.95
C LEU A 106 1.53 -15.80 -44.30
N GLY A 107 1.86 -17.03 -44.72
CA GLY A 107 2.60 -17.31 -45.96
C GLY A 107 4.12 -17.15 -45.86
N TYR A 108 4.67 -16.78 -44.69
CA TYR A 108 6.11 -16.63 -44.49
C TYR A 108 6.72 -17.85 -43.79
N PRO A 109 7.89 -18.35 -44.24
CA PRO A 109 8.59 -19.42 -43.55
C PRO A 109 9.16 -18.88 -42.22
N CYS A 110 8.89 -19.61 -41.14
CA CYS A 110 9.34 -19.31 -39.79
C CYS A 110 10.24 -20.42 -39.25
N LYS A 111 11.26 -20.00 -38.50
CA LYS A 111 12.10 -20.86 -37.65
C LYS A 111 11.60 -20.77 -36.22
N LYS A 112 11.88 -21.81 -35.43
CA LYS A 112 11.56 -21.85 -34.01
C LYS A 112 12.79 -21.53 -33.15
N ALA A 113 12.56 -20.85 -32.05
CA ALA A 113 13.49 -20.70 -30.96
C ALA A 113 12.77 -20.85 -29.62
N LYS A 114 13.54 -21.03 -28.55
CA LYS A 114 13.06 -21.16 -27.18
C LYS A 114 13.84 -20.20 -26.30
N VAL A 115 13.14 -19.48 -25.43
CA VAL A 115 13.77 -18.66 -24.40
C VAL A 115 13.13 -18.96 -23.05
N ILE A 116 13.94 -19.06 -22.00
CA ILE A 116 13.49 -19.29 -20.62
C ILE A 116 13.54 -17.97 -19.86
N ILE A 117 12.39 -17.43 -19.47
CA ILE A 117 12.30 -16.15 -18.74
C ILE A 117 11.65 -16.41 -17.40
N ARG A 118 12.44 -16.36 -16.32
CA ARG A 118 11.97 -16.64 -14.94
C ARG A 118 11.18 -17.97 -14.88
N SER A 119 11.82 -19.04 -15.34
CA SER A 119 11.25 -20.40 -15.46
C SER A 119 10.10 -20.58 -16.46
N ASN A 120 9.61 -19.51 -17.08
CA ASN A 120 8.61 -19.63 -18.14
C ASN A 120 9.30 -19.99 -19.45
N THR A 121 8.81 -21.04 -20.10
CA THR A 121 9.25 -21.39 -21.45
C THR A 121 8.46 -20.56 -22.45
N VAL A 122 9.16 -19.78 -23.28
CA VAL A 122 8.55 -19.04 -24.39
C VAL A 122 9.09 -19.60 -25.69
N GLU A 123 8.22 -20.28 -26.44
CA GLU A 123 8.50 -20.67 -27.80
C GLU A 123 8.29 -19.47 -28.73
N VAL A 124 9.22 -19.26 -29.65
CA VAL A 124 9.27 -18.09 -30.52
C VAL A 124 9.34 -18.57 -31.96
N TRP A 125 8.39 -18.16 -32.78
CA TRP A 125 8.38 -18.41 -34.21
C TRP A 125 8.66 -17.11 -34.95
N TYR A 126 9.76 -17.07 -35.69
CA TYR A 126 10.27 -15.86 -36.33
C TYR A 126 10.65 -16.09 -37.79
N THR A 127 10.52 -15.05 -38.62
CA THR A 127 10.91 -15.09 -40.03
C THR A 127 12.06 -14.13 -40.32
N ASN A 128 12.95 -14.54 -41.22
CA ASN A 128 13.98 -13.68 -41.84
C ASN A 128 13.72 -13.50 -43.35
N ALA A 129 12.58 -13.96 -43.87
CA ALA A 129 12.21 -13.80 -45.28
C ALA A 129 11.86 -12.35 -45.64
N LEU A 130 11.51 -11.54 -44.65
CA LEU A 130 11.31 -10.11 -44.78
C LEU A 130 12.53 -9.37 -44.18
N PRO A 131 12.95 -8.23 -44.77
CA PRO A 131 14.02 -7.38 -44.22
C PRO A 131 13.50 -6.53 -43.05
N LEU A 132 12.72 -7.15 -42.16
CA LEU A 132 12.07 -6.54 -40.99
C LEU A 132 12.54 -7.25 -39.72
N ARG A 133 12.60 -6.51 -38.62
CA ARG A 133 12.87 -7.05 -37.29
C ARG A 133 11.87 -6.46 -36.30
N GLY A 134 11.38 -7.30 -35.40
CA GLY A 134 10.39 -6.84 -34.42
C GLY A 134 9.80 -7.98 -33.62
N THR A 135 9.27 -7.64 -32.46
CA THR A 135 8.66 -8.60 -31.53
C THR A 135 7.40 -7.99 -30.91
N PRO A 136 6.32 -8.78 -30.69
CA PRO A 136 5.16 -8.31 -29.93
C PRO A 136 5.45 -8.18 -28.42
N SER A 137 6.65 -8.57 -27.96
CA SER A 137 7.09 -8.40 -26.57
C SER A 137 8.58 -8.06 -26.54
N ILE A 138 8.91 -6.81 -26.19
CA ILE A 138 10.26 -6.23 -26.34
C ILE A 138 11.39 -7.03 -25.67
N GLY A 139 11.08 -7.80 -24.61
CA GLY A 139 12.05 -8.62 -23.88
C GLY A 139 12.19 -10.07 -24.39
N VAL A 140 11.42 -10.46 -25.42
CA VAL A 140 11.42 -11.81 -25.98
C VAL A 140 12.19 -11.80 -27.30
N ALA A 141 13.44 -12.28 -27.24
CA ALA A 141 14.32 -12.50 -28.39
C ALA A 141 14.34 -11.36 -29.44
N PRO A 142 14.52 -10.09 -29.03
CA PRO A 142 14.34 -8.93 -29.93
C PRO A 142 15.26 -8.94 -31.16
N GLY A 143 16.37 -9.70 -31.12
CA GLY A 143 17.37 -9.77 -32.19
C GLY A 143 17.17 -10.83 -33.28
N LEU A 144 16.22 -11.77 -33.17
CA LEU A 144 16.15 -12.95 -34.06
C LEU A 144 15.63 -12.65 -35.49
N GLY A 145 14.74 -11.69 -35.64
CA GLY A 145 14.02 -11.43 -36.90
C GLY A 145 12.66 -10.78 -36.64
N LEU A 146 11.72 -10.95 -37.56
CA LEU A 146 10.32 -10.59 -37.30
C LEU A 146 9.62 -11.76 -36.62
N ILE A 147 9.28 -11.62 -35.35
CA ILE A 147 8.57 -12.65 -34.56
C ILE A 147 7.09 -12.61 -34.94
N LEU A 148 6.57 -13.71 -35.48
CA LEU A 148 5.17 -13.83 -35.89
C LEU A 148 4.31 -14.60 -34.90
N LYS A 149 4.92 -15.39 -34.01
CA LYS A 149 4.17 -16.05 -32.94
C LYS A 149 5.05 -16.27 -31.71
N THR A 150 4.49 -16.04 -30.53
CA THR A 150 5.07 -16.51 -29.26
C THR A 150 4.06 -17.39 -28.53
N VAL A 151 4.55 -18.42 -27.84
CA VAL A 151 3.74 -19.29 -26.98
C VAL A 151 4.41 -19.40 -25.63
N ARG A 152 3.77 -18.88 -24.58
CA ARG A 152 4.26 -18.93 -23.20
C ARG A 152 3.62 -20.13 -22.48
N ASN A 153 4.46 -21.05 -22.03
CA ASN A 153 4.12 -22.28 -21.30
C ASN A 153 3.07 -23.17 -22.00
N GLY A 154 2.93 -23.07 -23.32
CA GLY A 154 1.88 -23.78 -24.06
C GLY A 154 0.46 -23.22 -23.90
N GLU A 155 0.25 -22.22 -23.03
CA GLU A 155 -1.10 -21.73 -22.68
C GLU A 155 -1.47 -20.42 -23.38
N GLN A 156 -0.58 -19.44 -23.33
CA GLN A 156 -0.82 -18.10 -23.89
C GLN A 156 -0.08 -17.96 -25.21
N ALA A 157 -0.81 -17.73 -26.30
CA ALA A 157 -0.22 -17.49 -27.61
C ALA A 157 -0.50 -16.06 -28.09
N VAL A 158 0.54 -15.38 -28.58
CA VAL A 158 0.44 -14.10 -29.30
C VAL A 158 0.78 -14.40 -30.76
N THR A 159 -0.18 -14.31 -31.66
CA THR A 159 -0.02 -14.74 -33.06
C THR A 159 -0.34 -13.60 -34.02
N ALA A 160 0.55 -13.36 -34.98
CA ALA A 160 0.34 -12.38 -36.04
C ALA A 160 -0.82 -12.83 -36.93
N THR A 161 -1.81 -11.95 -37.11
CA THR A 161 -2.99 -12.20 -37.94
C THR A 161 -3.00 -11.34 -39.20
N ARG A 162 -2.20 -10.26 -39.23
CA ARG A 162 -2.06 -9.41 -40.42
C ARG A 162 -0.69 -8.76 -40.48
N ILE A 163 -0.10 -8.72 -41.67
CA ILE A 163 1.09 -7.92 -42.00
C ILE A 163 0.70 -6.96 -43.12
N LYS A 164 0.86 -5.65 -42.88
CA LYS A 164 0.69 -4.60 -43.89
C LYS A 164 2.06 -4.01 -44.18
N LEU A 165 2.66 -4.41 -45.29
CA LEU A 165 3.87 -3.76 -45.83
C LEU A 165 3.47 -2.38 -46.37
N GLY A 166 4.22 -1.35 -46.01
CA GLY A 166 3.71 -0.01 -46.22
C GLY A 166 4.53 1.06 -45.52
N SER A 167 4.32 2.32 -45.90
CA SER A 167 4.64 3.42 -45.02
C SER A 167 3.85 3.31 -43.71
N VAL A 168 4.52 3.61 -42.60
CA VAL A 168 3.92 3.76 -41.28
C VAL A 168 3.79 5.26 -41.00
N LYS A 169 2.64 5.72 -40.50
CA LYS A 169 2.48 7.13 -40.17
C LYS A 169 3.32 7.46 -38.94
N SER A 170 3.95 8.64 -38.91
CA SER A 170 4.75 9.07 -37.76
C SER A 170 3.93 9.09 -36.46
N ALA A 171 2.63 9.39 -36.54
CA ALA A 171 1.72 9.35 -35.40
C ALA A 171 1.48 7.92 -34.87
N ASP A 172 1.51 6.90 -35.73
CA ASP A 172 1.33 5.50 -35.35
C ASP A 172 2.64 4.93 -34.77
N LEU A 173 3.79 5.29 -35.33
CA LEU A 173 5.11 4.91 -34.79
C LEU A 173 5.38 5.59 -33.45
N ALA A 174 4.86 6.81 -33.25
CA ALA A 174 4.97 7.63 -32.04
C ALA A 174 6.37 7.59 -31.40
N TRP A 175 7.42 7.69 -32.23
CA TRP A 175 8.79 7.54 -31.77
C TRP A 175 9.16 8.64 -30.76
N PRO A 176 9.76 8.32 -29.60
CA PRO A 176 9.95 9.30 -28.55
C PRO A 176 11.04 10.31 -28.95
N THR A 177 10.74 11.59 -28.74
CA THR A 177 11.68 12.70 -28.81
C THR A 177 12.51 12.80 -27.53
N PRO A 178 13.64 13.55 -27.51
CA PRO A 178 14.38 13.80 -26.27
C PRO A 178 13.52 14.32 -25.11
N ALA A 179 12.52 15.17 -25.41
CA ALA A 179 11.60 15.70 -24.41
C ALA A 179 10.67 14.61 -23.84
N THR A 180 10.12 13.75 -24.71
CA THR A 180 9.19 12.68 -24.29
C THR A 180 9.91 11.45 -23.73
N MET A 181 11.22 11.31 -23.93
CA MET A 181 12.02 10.28 -23.25
C MET A 181 12.27 10.64 -21.79
N GLY A 182 12.49 11.92 -21.48
CA GLY A 182 12.98 12.33 -20.17
C GLY A 182 14.33 11.68 -19.82
N PRO A 183 14.76 11.72 -18.55
CA PRO A 183 16.01 11.08 -18.13
C PRO A 183 15.94 9.55 -18.26
N VAL A 184 17.07 8.96 -18.65
CA VAL A 184 17.27 7.51 -18.59
C VAL A 184 17.68 7.14 -17.16
N VAL A 185 16.95 6.21 -16.55
CA VAL A 185 17.17 5.75 -15.17
C VAL A 185 17.47 4.26 -15.12
N ASP A 186 18.02 3.79 -14.00
CA ASP A 186 18.25 2.36 -13.77
C ASP A 186 16.92 1.58 -13.63
N ALA A 187 17.02 0.25 -13.71
CA ALA A 187 15.86 -0.63 -13.68
C ALA A 187 15.06 -0.55 -12.37
N ALA A 188 15.73 -0.39 -11.22
CA ALA A 188 15.05 -0.33 -9.93
C ALA A 188 14.28 0.98 -9.79
N THR A 189 14.89 2.10 -10.18
CA THR A 189 14.25 3.42 -10.21
C THR A 189 13.05 3.43 -11.16
N TYR A 190 13.19 2.91 -12.38
CA TYR A 190 12.09 2.82 -13.34
C TYR A 190 10.93 1.99 -12.79
N ASN A 191 11.21 0.80 -12.26
CA ASN A 191 10.18 -0.08 -11.70
C ASN A 191 9.44 0.59 -10.53
N ARG A 192 10.15 1.35 -9.68
CA ARG A 192 9.53 2.13 -8.60
C ARG A 192 8.57 3.18 -9.16
N GLN A 193 8.98 3.91 -10.20
CA GLN A 193 8.14 4.93 -10.84
C GLN A 193 6.91 4.31 -11.53
N VAL A 194 7.06 3.15 -12.18
CA VAL A 194 5.93 2.41 -12.75
C VAL A 194 4.93 2.05 -11.65
N ILE A 195 5.39 1.54 -10.50
CA ILE A 195 4.53 1.22 -9.36
C ILE A 195 3.83 2.47 -8.83
N ASP A 196 4.58 3.52 -8.52
CA ASP A 196 4.06 4.76 -7.95
C ASP A 196 3.12 5.52 -8.91
N SER A 197 3.22 5.29 -10.22
CA SER A 197 2.32 5.90 -11.22
C SER A 197 0.89 5.33 -11.21
N ARG A 198 0.67 4.20 -10.52
CA ARG A 198 -0.59 3.45 -10.51
C ARG A 198 -1.55 3.84 -9.38
N PHE A 199 -1.08 4.59 -8.40
CA PHE A 199 -1.89 5.01 -7.25
C PHE A 199 -1.47 6.40 -6.76
N THR A 200 -2.31 7.05 -5.98
CA THR A 200 -2.00 8.36 -5.41
C THR A 200 -1.48 8.20 -3.98
N THR A 201 -0.39 8.87 -3.64
CA THR A 201 0.12 8.91 -2.26
C THR A 201 -0.05 10.31 -1.69
N ILE A 202 -0.72 10.41 -0.54
CA ILE A 202 -0.82 11.63 0.26
C ILE A 202 0.14 11.51 1.45
N PRO A 203 1.30 12.19 1.43
CA PRO A 203 2.19 12.24 2.58
C PRO A 203 1.56 13.08 3.69
N VAL A 204 1.46 12.52 4.90
CA VAL A 204 0.94 13.22 6.09
C VAL A 204 2.11 13.71 6.95
N PHE A 205 2.99 12.80 7.35
CA PHE A 205 4.18 13.12 8.16
C PHE A 205 5.44 12.55 7.49
N ARG A 206 6.58 13.23 7.67
CA ARG A 206 7.88 12.81 7.12
C ARG A 206 8.96 12.93 8.18
N GLN A 207 9.37 11.79 8.73
CA GLN A 207 10.39 11.68 9.79
C GLN A 207 10.13 12.63 10.97
N GLU A 208 8.87 12.86 11.30
CA GLU A 208 8.45 13.73 12.41
C GLU A 208 8.77 13.07 13.74
N GLN A 209 9.26 13.86 14.69
CA GLN A 209 9.66 13.37 16.00
C GLN A 209 8.48 13.36 16.98
N LEU A 210 8.29 12.24 17.67
CA LEU A 210 7.43 12.14 18.85
C LEU A 210 8.32 11.82 20.06
N SER A 211 8.44 12.75 20.99
CA SER A 211 9.28 12.60 22.17
C SER A 211 8.75 13.44 23.32
N PHE A 212 8.99 12.99 24.55
CA PHE A 212 8.54 13.72 25.74
C PHE A 212 9.47 14.89 26.06
N GLY A 213 8.88 16.04 26.36
CA GLY A 213 9.57 17.32 26.52
C GLY A 213 9.84 18.04 25.20
N ASN A 214 9.24 17.60 24.08
CA ASN A 214 9.28 18.34 22.81
C ASN A 214 8.16 19.39 22.77
N ASP A 215 8.25 20.36 23.68
CA ASP A 215 7.24 21.39 23.94
C ASP A 215 7.41 22.62 23.04
N GLN A 216 7.66 22.39 21.75
CA GLN A 216 7.76 23.51 20.81
C GLN A 216 6.40 24.23 20.69
N PRO A 217 6.39 25.57 20.65
CA PRO A 217 5.16 26.32 20.44
C PRO A 217 4.46 25.85 19.16
N ASN A 218 3.19 25.50 19.29
CA ASN A 218 2.39 25.09 18.16
C ASN A 218 2.18 26.25 17.16
N PRO A 219 2.04 25.94 15.86
CA PRO A 219 1.58 26.91 14.87
C PRO A 219 0.24 27.55 15.25
N ALA A 220 -0.13 28.63 14.55
CA ALA A 220 -1.44 29.25 14.72
C ALA A 220 -2.57 28.21 14.53
N ALA A 221 -3.64 28.33 15.33
CA ALA A 221 -4.72 27.36 15.33
C ALA A 221 -5.36 27.21 13.93
N GLY A 222 -5.55 25.97 13.48
CA GLY A 222 -6.26 25.66 12.23
C GLY A 222 -5.44 25.77 10.96
N GLN A 223 -4.15 26.13 11.04
CA GLN A 223 -3.26 26.14 9.88
C GLN A 223 -3.12 24.74 9.26
N ALA A 224 -3.31 24.66 7.95
CA ALA A 224 -3.23 23.42 7.19
C ALA A 224 -1.77 23.03 6.89
N ASN A 225 -1.53 21.72 6.76
CA ASN A 225 -0.28 21.10 6.33
C ASN A 225 0.95 21.39 7.21
N VAL A 226 0.76 21.91 8.43
CA VAL A 226 1.80 22.05 9.45
C VAL A 226 1.63 21.00 10.54
N THR A 227 2.72 20.64 11.20
CA THR A 227 2.73 19.65 12.28
C THR A 227 2.54 20.36 13.62
N TYR A 228 1.58 19.91 14.40
CA TYR A 228 1.34 20.33 15.77
C TYR A 228 1.86 19.25 16.73
N HIS A 229 2.43 19.66 17.86
CA HIS A 229 2.90 18.80 18.93
C HIS A 229 2.05 19.03 20.18
N TYR A 230 1.46 17.96 20.72
CA TYR A 230 0.63 17.98 21.92
C TYR A 230 1.11 16.93 22.92
N ALA A 231 0.57 16.99 24.14
CA ALA A 231 0.86 16.04 25.22
C ALA A 231 2.36 15.82 25.46
N GLY A 232 3.08 16.92 25.71
CA GLY A 232 4.53 16.86 25.93
C GLY A 232 5.35 16.53 24.68
N GLY A 233 4.73 16.49 23.49
CA GLY A 233 5.35 16.08 22.23
C GLY A 233 5.10 14.61 21.83
N THR A 234 4.34 13.87 22.63
CA THR A 234 4.00 12.44 22.38
C THR A 234 2.84 12.24 21.41
N VAL A 235 2.15 13.33 21.05
CA VAL A 235 1.11 13.37 20.02
C VAL A 235 1.50 14.38 18.95
N ILE A 236 1.55 13.95 17.69
CA ILE A 236 1.60 14.86 16.55
C ILE A 236 0.26 14.89 15.84
N LEU A 237 -0.12 16.07 15.33
CA LEU A 237 -1.38 16.29 14.64
C LEU A 237 -1.17 17.17 13.40
N LYS A 238 -1.94 16.94 12.34
CA LYS A 238 -1.92 17.76 11.12
C LYS A 238 -3.32 17.88 10.53
N LYS A 239 -3.71 19.13 10.25
CA LYS A 239 -4.88 19.41 9.42
C LYS A 239 -4.49 19.24 7.96
N ILE A 240 -5.13 18.33 7.24
CA ILE A 240 -4.82 18.01 5.85
C ILE A 240 -6.09 17.87 5.02
N LYS A 241 -6.01 18.24 3.74
CA LYS A 241 -7.08 18.00 2.77
C LYS A 241 -6.85 16.68 2.04
N LEU A 242 -7.75 15.74 2.24
CA LEU A 242 -7.77 14.44 1.57
C LEU A 242 -8.66 14.47 0.32
N PRO A 243 -8.36 13.67 -0.72
CA PRO A 243 -9.20 13.57 -1.91
C PRO A 243 -10.59 13.04 -1.55
N GLU A 244 -11.58 13.42 -2.35
CA GLU A 244 -12.91 12.81 -2.27
C GLU A 244 -12.83 11.31 -2.56
N TYR A 245 -13.58 10.52 -1.79
CA TYR A 245 -13.62 9.09 -1.99
C TYR A 245 -14.38 8.73 -3.27
N LYS A 246 -13.73 7.95 -4.13
CA LYS A 246 -14.37 7.33 -5.30
C LYS A 246 -14.63 5.87 -5.00
N ALA A 247 -15.85 5.40 -5.24
CA ALA A 247 -16.21 4.01 -4.98
C ALA A 247 -15.25 3.04 -5.70
N GLY A 248 -14.95 1.92 -5.03
CA GLY A 248 -13.95 0.94 -5.48
C GLY A 248 -12.50 1.34 -5.18
N THR A 249 -12.24 2.57 -4.73
CA THR A 249 -10.88 2.97 -4.31
C THR A 249 -10.52 2.25 -3.01
N GLN A 250 -9.33 1.63 -2.97
CA GLN A 250 -8.75 1.08 -1.76
C GLN A 250 -7.81 2.11 -1.13
N ILE A 251 -7.91 2.31 0.18
CA ILE A 251 -7.09 3.24 0.96
C ILE A 251 -6.21 2.45 1.91
N LEU A 252 -4.90 2.56 1.76
CA LEU A 252 -3.93 1.99 2.71
C LEU A 252 -3.26 3.10 3.52
N ALA A 253 -3.30 2.98 4.84
CA ALA A 253 -2.48 3.77 5.74
C ALA A 253 -1.14 3.06 5.96
N GLU A 254 -0.02 3.75 5.71
CA GLU A 254 1.33 3.22 5.92
C GLU A 254 2.12 4.15 6.86
N LEU A 255 2.58 3.59 7.98
CA LEU A 255 3.42 4.26 8.97
C LEU A 255 4.78 3.56 9.04
N SER A 256 5.87 4.28 8.78
CA SER A 256 7.22 3.82 9.13
C SER A 256 7.63 4.46 10.45
N GLN A 257 8.22 3.69 11.36
CA GLN A 257 8.70 4.17 12.66
C GLN A 257 10.09 3.62 12.97
N TYR A 258 10.94 4.43 13.59
CA TYR A 258 12.18 3.97 14.22
C TYR A 258 12.46 4.73 15.51
N SER A 259 13.24 4.12 16.41
CA SER A 259 13.65 4.78 17.65
C SER A 259 14.67 5.87 17.32
N ASN A 260 14.51 7.00 17.98
CA ASN A 260 15.46 8.12 17.98
C ASN A 260 16.01 8.36 19.40
N GLY A 261 15.89 7.36 20.28
CA GLY A 261 16.35 7.41 21.66
C GLY A 261 15.61 6.42 22.56
N ASP A 262 14.31 6.21 22.36
CA ASP A 262 13.53 5.33 23.24
C ASP A 262 13.85 3.84 22.99
N ALA A 263 14.18 3.12 24.07
CA ALA A 263 14.51 1.69 24.05
C ALA A 263 13.28 0.77 24.12
N TYR A 264 12.12 1.29 24.54
CA TYR A 264 10.97 0.48 24.94
C TYR A 264 9.97 0.21 23.80
N ASP A 265 9.11 -0.79 24.03
CA ASP A 265 7.96 -1.14 23.22
C ASP A 265 6.73 -0.32 23.62
N ARG A 266 6.49 0.77 22.89
CA ARG A 266 5.45 1.75 23.22
C ARG A 266 4.15 1.48 22.49
N THR A 267 3.04 1.78 23.15
CA THR A 267 1.73 1.85 22.51
C THR A 267 1.73 3.02 21.52
N GLY A 268 1.26 2.76 20.30
CA GLY A 268 1.09 3.74 19.25
C GLY A 268 -0.30 3.68 18.60
N SER A 269 -0.78 4.83 18.16
CA SER A 269 -2.08 4.96 17.49
C SER A 269 -2.00 5.98 16.36
N VAL A 270 -2.46 5.60 15.17
CA VAL A 270 -2.78 6.53 14.09
C VAL A 270 -4.28 6.78 14.15
N PHE A 271 -4.69 8.04 14.25
CA PHE A 271 -6.09 8.40 14.50
C PHE A 271 -6.55 9.63 13.72
N MET A 272 -7.87 9.74 13.57
CA MET A 272 -8.57 10.91 13.05
C MET A 272 -9.44 11.51 14.17
N ILE A 273 -9.50 12.84 14.26
CA ILE A 273 -10.37 13.53 15.23
C ILE A 273 -11.69 13.94 14.55
N PRO A 274 -12.85 13.33 14.91
CA PRO A 274 -14.14 13.76 14.39
C PRO A 274 -14.49 15.17 14.90
N LEU A 275 -15.01 16.01 14.01
CA LEU A 275 -15.43 17.40 14.31
C LEU A 275 -16.93 17.64 14.08
N ASP A 276 -17.72 16.58 13.96
CA ASP A 276 -19.16 16.68 13.62
C ASP A 276 -20.02 17.18 14.79
N LYS A 277 -19.42 17.32 15.97
CA LYS A 277 -20.09 17.67 17.21
C LYS A 277 -19.45 18.91 17.84
N GLN A 278 -20.17 19.52 18.78
CA GLN A 278 -19.74 20.75 19.45
C GLN A 278 -18.40 20.58 20.20
N GLN A 279 -18.18 19.41 20.81
CA GLN A 279 -16.93 19.04 21.45
C GLN A 279 -16.19 17.99 20.62
N SER A 280 -14.87 18.06 20.64
CA SER A 280 -13.98 17.14 19.95
C SER A 280 -12.73 16.86 20.78
N PHE A 281 -12.01 15.80 20.44
CA PHE A 281 -10.73 15.50 21.09
C PHE A 281 -9.68 16.61 20.88
N LEU A 282 -9.85 17.42 19.83
CA LEU A 282 -9.01 18.58 19.55
C LEU A 282 -9.14 19.64 20.66
N ASN A 283 -10.32 19.82 21.25
CA ASN A 283 -10.50 20.71 22.41
C ASN A 283 -9.66 20.23 23.60
N GLY A 284 -9.60 18.91 23.83
CA GLY A 284 -8.75 18.30 24.84
C GLY A 284 -7.26 18.62 24.64
N LEU A 285 -6.78 18.44 23.41
CA LEU A 285 -5.38 18.71 23.03
C LEU A 285 -5.01 20.20 23.11
N GLN A 286 -5.92 21.10 22.69
CA GLN A 286 -5.66 22.53 22.62
C GLN A 286 -5.82 23.26 23.96
N GLN A 287 -6.70 22.76 24.84
CA GLN A 287 -7.05 23.45 26.10
C GLN A 287 -6.52 22.65 27.29
N SER A 288 -7.16 21.52 27.58
CA SER A 288 -6.73 20.53 28.57
C SER A 288 -7.65 19.32 28.51
N VAL A 289 -7.23 18.21 29.12
CA VAL A 289 -8.06 17.00 29.28
C VAL A 289 -9.43 17.28 29.93
N LYS A 290 -9.57 18.35 30.71
CA LYS A 290 -10.83 18.77 31.36
C LYS A 290 -11.89 19.27 30.36
N ALA A 291 -11.50 19.58 29.12
CA ALA A 291 -12.44 19.97 28.06
C ALA A 291 -13.18 18.76 27.45
N LEU A 292 -12.75 17.53 27.77
CA LEU A 292 -13.36 16.31 27.28
C LEU A 292 -14.48 15.84 28.23
N PRO A 293 -15.54 15.19 27.71
CA PRO A 293 -16.58 14.61 28.56
C PRO A 293 -16.00 13.54 29.48
N VAL A 294 -16.48 13.49 30.71
CA VAL A 294 -16.01 12.57 31.75
C VAL A 294 -16.96 11.37 31.85
N TYR A 295 -16.41 10.18 31.71
CA TYR A 295 -17.08 8.89 31.91
C TYR A 295 -16.68 8.30 33.26
N LYS A 296 -17.67 7.81 34.02
CA LYS A 296 -17.49 7.21 35.36
C LYS A 296 -16.54 8.03 36.24
N GLU A 297 -16.85 9.32 36.36
CA GLU A 297 -16.20 10.32 37.22
C GLU A 297 -14.75 10.70 36.89
N LYS A 298 -13.99 9.86 36.18
CA LYS A 298 -12.57 10.13 35.92
C LYS A 298 -12.04 9.84 34.52
N TYR A 299 -12.74 9.12 33.65
CA TYR A 299 -12.18 8.75 32.35
C TYR A 299 -12.59 9.74 31.27
N GLN A 300 -11.64 10.46 30.68
CA GLN A 300 -11.96 11.58 29.80
C GLN A 300 -11.99 11.19 28.32
N GLY A 301 -13.05 11.58 27.61
CA GLY A 301 -13.18 11.43 26.16
C GLY A 301 -13.30 9.99 25.66
N VAL A 302 -13.69 9.05 26.53
CA VAL A 302 -13.63 7.61 26.22
C VAL A 302 -14.85 7.05 25.49
N VAL A 303 -16.02 7.70 25.59
CA VAL A 303 -17.27 7.27 24.96
C VAL A 303 -17.92 8.41 24.20
N ALA A 304 -18.66 8.08 23.14
CA ALA A 304 -19.50 9.04 22.44
C ALA A 304 -20.60 9.58 23.36
N THR A 305 -20.93 10.85 23.17
CA THR A 305 -22.09 11.51 23.79
C THR A 305 -22.90 12.22 22.72
N GLU A 306 -23.99 12.88 23.10
CA GLU A 306 -24.75 13.71 22.15
C GLU A 306 -23.89 14.82 21.53
N GLN A 307 -22.93 15.35 22.28
CA GLN A 307 -22.09 16.51 21.94
C GLN A 307 -20.63 16.16 21.62
N TYR A 308 -20.24 14.88 21.66
CA TYR A 308 -18.85 14.45 21.48
C TYR A 308 -18.74 13.10 20.77
N LEU A 309 -17.71 12.96 19.92
CA LEU A 309 -17.28 11.67 19.37
C LEU A 309 -15.81 11.40 19.76
N PRO A 310 -15.48 10.18 20.19
CA PRO A 310 -14.10 9.80 20.50
C PRO A 310 -13.23 9.73 19.22
N PRO A 311 -11.90 9.83 19.33
CA PRO A 311 -10.99 9.67 18.19
C PRO A 311 -11.22 8.36 17.44
N LEU A 312 -11.34 8.45 16.11
CA LEU A 312 -11.43 7.29 15.24
C LEU A 312 -10.03 6.73 15.00
N GLU A 313 -9.78 5.52 15.50
CA GLU A 313 -8.48 4.88 15.35
C GLU A 313 -8.36 4.16 14.00
N LEU A 314 -7.44 4.62 13.17
CA LEU A 314 -7.14 4.01 11.86
C LEU A 314 -6.30 2.76 12.06
N MET A 315 -5.26 2.84 12.89
CA MET A 315 -4.30 1.76 13.10
C MET A 315 -3.71 1.82 14.51
N ARG A 316 -3.80 0.71 15.25
CA ARG A 316 -3.03 0.51 16.49
C ARG A 316 -1.73 -0.20 16.16
N PHE A 317 -0.63 0.28 16.72
CA PHE A 317 0.68 -0.35 16.56
C PHE A 317 1.50 -0.30 17.84
N PHE A 318 2.54 -1.11 17.88
CA PHE A 318 3.48 -1.15 18.99
C PHE A 318 4.88 -0.95 18.43
N THR A 319 5.61 0.02 18.97
CA THR A 319 7.00 0.20 18.57
C THR A 319 7.78 -1.05 18.97
N PRO A 320 8.76 -1.49 18.18
CA PRO A 320 9.70 -2.46 18.67
C PRO A 320 10.66 -1.80 19.66
N PHE A 321 11.39 -2.64 20.41
CA PHE A 321 12.42 -2.21 21.35
C PHE A 321 13.63 -1.59 20.65
N GLY A 322 13.68 -0.26 20.52
CA GLY A 322 14.90 0.47 20.18
C GLY A 322 15.42 0.31 18.74
N VAL A 323 14.58 -0.12 17.78
CA VAL A 323 14.99 -0.31 16.37
C VAL A 323 15.74 0.91 15.83
N ARG A 324 16.82 0.68 15.08
CA ARG A 324 17.77 1.70 14.58
C ARG A 324 18.73 2.24 15.64
N ALA A 325 18.20 2.95 16.64
CA ALA A 325 19.02 3.63 17.64
C ALA A 325 19.93 2.66 18.41
N TYR A 326 19.47 1.44 18.64
CA TYR A 326 20.20 0.42 19.41
C TYR A 326 20.80 -0.70 18.56
N ASN A 327 20.67 -0.64 17.22
CA ASN A 327 21.17 -1.70 16.34
C ASN A 327 22.68 -1.96 16.51
N ALA A 328 23.48 -0.90 16.60
CA ALA A 328 24.93 -1.01 16.77
C ALA A 328 25.34 -1.48 18.17
N ALA A 329 24.56 -1.14 19.20
CA ALA A 329 24.83 -1.55 20.58
C ALA A 329 24.50 -3.03 20.83
N SER A 330 23.60 -3.62 20.02
CA SER A 330 23.17 -5.01 20.15
C SER A 330 23.87 -5.90 19.13
N THR A 331 25.13 -6.27 19.36
CA THR A 331 25.87 -7.10 18.38
C THR A 331 25.69 -8.59 18.67
N ILE A 332 24.86 -9.27 17.87
CA ILE A 332 24.60 -10.72 17.98
C ILE A 332 24.92 -11.40 16.64
N LYS A 333 25.75 -12.45 16.67
CA LYS A 333 26.14 -13.18 15.45
C LYS A 333 24.91 -13.77 14.75
N GLY A 334 24.77 -13.49 13.45
CA GLY A 334 23.66 -13.96 12.63
C GLY A 334 22.40 -13.09 12.68
N TYR A 335 22.38 -12.05 13.51
CA TYR A 335 21.26 -11.12 13.59
C TYR A 335 21.54 -9.92 12.69
N SER A 336 20.63 -9.64 11.77
CA SER A 336 20.63 -8.42 10.95
C SER A 336 19.41 -7.59 11.33
N TRP A 337 19.61 -6.67 12.27
CA TRP A 337 18.53 -5.82 12.76
C TRP A 337 17.97 -4.95 11.65
N ALA A 338 16.64 -4.87 11.60
CA ALA A 338 15.95 -3.95 10.71
C ALA A 338 16.25 -2.49 11.08
N ASP A 339 16.17 -1.61 10.09
CA ASP A 339 16.42 -0.18 10.24
C ASP A 339 15.17 0.61 10.65
N SER A 340 13.97 0.06 10.44
CA SER A 340 12.70 0.63 10.88
C SER A 340 11.61 -0.44 10.92
N ALA A 341 10.55 -0.20 11.70
CA ALA A 341 9.30 -0.95 11.60
C ALA A 341 8.37 -0.25 10.59
N VAL A 342 7.69 -1.03 9.75
CA VAL A 342 6.69 -0.52 8.80
C VAL A 342 5.36 -1.21 9.08
N PHE A 343 4.36 -0.40 9.37
CA PHE A 343 2.99 -0.82 9.62
C PHE A 343 2.13 -0.37 8.45
N ARG A 344 1.35 -1.28 7.88
CA ARG A 344 0.48 -0.98 6.75
C ARG A 344 -0.85 -1.66 6.92
N GLN A 345 -1.93 -0.89 6.85
CA GLN A 345 -3.27 -1.38 7.08
C GLN A 345 -4.24 -0.83 6.03
N ASP A 346 -5.12 -1.69 5.55
CA ASP A 346 -6.29 -1.28 4.77
C ASP A 346 -7.30 -0.58 5.68
N VAL A 347 -7.63 0.65 5.33
CA VAL A 347 -8.57 1.53 6.05
C VAL A 347 -9.69 2.03 5.13
N THR A 348 -9.94 1.30 4.03
CA THR A 348 -10.97 1.63 3.04
C THR A 348 -12.36 1.72 3.67
N GLU A 349 -12.64 0.91 4.69
CA GLU A 349 -13.89 0.93 5.43
C GLU A 349 -14.14 2.25 6.18
N LEU A 350 -13.08 3.03 6.41
CA LEU A 350 -13.14 4.35 7.06
C LEU A 350 -13.19 5.51 6.05
N ALA A 351 -13.18 5.23 4.74
CA ALA A 351 -13.13 6.24 3.69
C ALA A 351 -14.12 7.41 3.84
N PRO A 352 -15.37 7.21 4.30
CA PRO A 352 -16.33 8.30 4.47
C PRO A 352 -15.89 9.36 5.49
N ARG A 353 -14.95 9.00 6.37
CA ARG A 353 -14.31 9.84 7.38
C ARG A 353 -12.91 10.31 6.97
N LEU A 354 -12.39 9.87 5.82
CA LEU A 354 -11.04 10.13 5.32
C LEU A 354 -11.07 10.89 3.98
N GLN A 355 -11.91 11.91 3.90
CA GLN A 355 -12.07 12.78 2.73
C GLN A 355 -12.30 14.23 3.16
N GLY A 356 -11.95 15.18 2.31
CA GLY A 356 -12.08 16.60 2.65
C GLY A 356 -11.06 17.06 3.68
N GLU A 357 -11.36 18.11 4.44
CA GLU A 357 -10.47 18.59 5.50
C GLU A 357 -10.61 17.73 6.76
N VAL A 358 -9.51 17.09 7.18
CA VAL A 358 -9.47 16.24 8.37
C VAL A 358 -8.28 16.56 9.25
N TRP A 359 -8.38 16.20 10.53
CA TRP A 359 -7.25 16.17 11.45
C TRP A 359 -6.77 14.74 11.64
N LEU A 360 -5.54 14.46 11.19
CA LEU A 360 -4.87 13.18 11.36
C LEU A 360 -3.73 13.31 12.37
N GLY A 361 -3.58 12.31 13.22
CA GLY A 361 -2.57 12.28 14.25
C GLY A 361 -1.86 10.95 14.39
N VAL A 362 -0.70 11.02 15.02
CA VAL A 362 0.05 9.85 15.50
C VAL A 362 0.35 10.10 16.97
N PHE A 363 0.10 9.09 17.79
CA PHE A 363 0.47 9.03 19.20
C PHE A 363 1.51 7.92 19.38
N ILE A 364 2.54 8.17 20.20
CA ILE A 364 3.42 7.15 20.77
C ILE A 364 3.69 7.52 22.23
N GLY A 365 3.13 6.75 23.17
CA GLY A 365 3.27 7.02 24.61
C GLY A 365 4.68 6.75 25.09
N ASN A 366 5.47 7.79 25.33
CA ASN A 366 6.86 7.68 25.76
C ASN A 366 7.26 8.79 26.72
N TYR A 367 8.40 8.58 27.40
CA TYR A 367 9.01 9.55 28.32
C TYR A 367 10.44 9.91 27.93
N ASP A 368 10.89 9.50 26.74
CA ASP A 368 12.25 9.73 26.28
C ASP A 368 12.38 11.05 25.51
N LYS A 369 13.52 11.75 25.68
CA LYS A 369 13.78 13.03 25.01
C LYS A 369 14.04 12.90 23.51
N GLY A 370 14.65 11.79 23.08
CA GLY A 370 14.88 11.49 21.67
C GLY A 370 13.66 10.85 21.01
N GLY A 371 12.94 10.02 21.76
CA GLY A 371 11.68 9.39 21.41
C GLY A 371 11.77 8.58 20.13
N HIS A 372 10.86 8.86 19.20
CA HIS A 372 10.70 8.13 17.95
C HIS A 372 10.60 9.10 16.76
N LYS A 373 10.90 8.60 15.56
CA LYS A 373 10.58 9.29 14.31
C LYS A 373 9.62 8.49 13.47
N VAL A 374 8.63 9.17 12.88
CA VAL A 374 7.61 8.53 12.04
C VAL A 374 7.42 9.19 10.69
N SER A 375 7.05 8.40 9.69
CA SER A 375 6.49 8.91 8.42
C SER A 375 5.17 8.22 8.16
N LEU A 376 4.10 9.00 8.00
CA LEU A 376 2.74 8.52 7.72
C LEU A 376 2.35 8.94 6.31
N ARG A 377 1.80 8.01 5.53
CA ARG A 377 1.21 8.29 4.22
C ARG A 377 -0.09 7.50 4.02
N LEU A 378 -1.01 8.09 3.26
CA LEU A 378 -2.21 7.42 2.78
C LEU A 378 -2.06 7.13 1.28
N GLN A 379 -2.30 5.89 0.87
CA GLN A 379 -2.18 5.44 -0.51
C GLN A 379 -3.56 5.08 -1.05
N TYR A 380 -3.97 5.73 -2.13
CA TYR A 380 -5.28 5.57 -2.79
C TYR A 380 -5.09 4.78 -4.09
N TYR A 381 -5.49 3.52 -4.06
CA TYR A 381 -5.46 2.61 -5.19
C TYR A 381 -6.80 2.69 -5.92
N PRO A 382 -6.83 3.13 -7.20
CA PRO A 382 -8.08 3.24 -7.93
C PRO A 382 -8.70 1.86 -8.15
N GLY A 383 -10.03 1.78 -8.00
CA GLY A 383 -10.82 0.60 -8.35
C GLY A 383 -10.85 0.36 -9.86
N GLY A 384 -11.25 -0.85 -10.26
CA GLY A 384 -11.50 -1.20 -11.65
C GLY A 384 -12.77 -0.52 -12.20
N SER A 385 -12.85 -0.37 -13.52
CA SER A 385 -14.04 0.20 -14.20
C SER A 385 -15.33 -0.61 -14.00
N ALA A 386 -15.22 -1.87 -13.54
CA ALA A 386 -16.33 -2.76 -13.23
C ALA A 386 -16.82 -2.67 -11.77
N ASP A 387 -16.12 -1.92 -10.91
CA ASP A 387 -16.50 -1.79 -9.51
C ASP A 387 -17.74 -0.91 -9.41
N LYS A 388 -18.87 -1.55 -9.08
CA LYS A 388 -20.12 -0.82 -8.87
C LYS A 388 -19.97 0.07 -7.64
N PRO A 389 -20.49 1.31 -7.68
CA PRO A 389 -20.59 2.12 -6.48
C PRO A 389 -21.40 1.38 -5.42
N THR A 390 -20.77 0.96 -4.33
CA THR A 390 -21.49 0.60 -3.11
C THR A 390 -21.80 1.88 -2.34
N ALA A 391 -22.96 1.91 -1.67
CA ALA A 391 -23.27 3.00 -0.76
C ALA A 391 -22.16 3.10 0.30
N ALA A 392 -21.60 4.30 0.47
CA ALA A 392 -20.53 4.55 1.43
C ALA A 392 -20.98 4.12 2.83
N PRO A 393 -20.17 3.35 3.58
CA PRO A 393 -20.56 2.92 4.92
C PRO A 393 -20.73 4.13 5.85
N ALA A 394 -21.79 4.17 6.62
CA ALA A 394 -21.86 5.02 7.81
C ALA A 394 -20.78 4.55 8.79
N VAL A 395 -19.94 5.48 9.24
CA VAL A 395 -18.84 5.23 10.19
C VAL A 395 -19.10 6.06 11.44
N LEU A 396 -19.39 5.40 12.56
CA LEU A 396 -19.71 6.06 13.83
C LEU A 396 -18.76 5.57 14.94
N PRO A 397 -17.79 6.39 15.38
CA PRO A 397 -16.98 6.09 16.56
C PRO A 397 -17.86 6.01 17.81
N LEU A 398 -17.79 4.89 18.54
CA LEU A 398 -18.60 4.66 19.75
C LEU A 398 -17.79 4.89 21.02
N PHE A 399 -16.56 4.37 21.06
CA PHE A 399 -15.68 4.47 22.22
C PHE A 399 -14.21 4.34 21.83
N ASN A 400 -13.33 4.95 22.62
CA ASN A 400 -11.89 4.77 22.56
C ASN A 400 -11.27 5.00 23.95
N SER A 401 -10.88 3.93 24.65
CA SER A 401 -10.20 4.02 25.95
C SER A 401 -8.69 4.20 25.86
N THR A 402 -8.12 4.22 24.64
CA THR A 402 -6.70 4.51 24.44
C THR A 402 -6.45 5.94 24.86
N ASN A 403 -5.65 6.11 25.91
CA ASN A 403 -5.34 7.41 26.47
C ASN A 403 -4.27 8.11 25.63
N LEU A 404 -4.64 8.62 24.45
CA LEU A 404 -3.74 9.36 23.55
C LEU A 404 -3.10 10.58 24.23
N MET A 405 -3.71 11.09 25.29
CA MET A 405 -3.18 12.15 26.16
C MET A 405 -2.61 11.61 27.47
N GLU A 406 -1.99 10.42 27.46
CA GLU A 406 -1.31 9.79 28.61
C GLU A 406 -0.38 10.79 29.33
N MET A 407 0.50 11.45 28.55
CA MET A 407 1.42 12.48 29.04
C MET A 407 0.78 13.86 29.23
N ALA A 408 -0.55 13.97 29.18
CA ALA A 408 -1.33 15.19 29.41
C ALA A 408 -2.56 14.96 30.31
N GLY A 409 -2.49 13.94 31.18
CA GLY A 409 -3.45 13.72 32.26
C GLY A 409 -4.71 12.94 31.88
N GLN A 410 -4.76 12.29 30.72
CA GLN A 410 -5.84 11.36 30.39
C GLN A 410 -5.62 10.01 31.07
N GLU A 411 -6.64 9.55 31.80
CA GLU A 411 -6.59 8.32 32.60
C GLU A 411 -6.40 7.05 31.76
N TYR A 412 -5.60 6.11 32.26
CA TYR A 412 -5.47 4.77 31.68
C TYR A 412 -6.82 4.02 31.70
N GLY A 413 -7.05 3.16 30.71
CA GLY A 413 -8.25 2.33 30.53
C GLY A 413 -8.46 1.26 31.62
N THR A 414 -8.63 1.68 32.87
CA THR A 414 -8.79 0.83 34.07
C THR A 414 -10.26 0.63 34.46
N MET A 415 -11.22 1.17 33.70
CA MET A 415 -12.65 1.13 34.03
C MET A 415 -13.23 -0.28 34.15
N PHE A 416 -12.58 -1.26 33.54
CA PHE A 416 -12.95 -2.68 33.56
C PHE A 416 -12.75 -3.35 34.93
N GLY A 417 -12.03 -2.71 35.86
CA GLY A 417 -11.79 -3.27 37.19
C GLY A 417 -12.99 -3.16 38.14
N GLN A 418 -13.90 -2.23 37.88
CA GLN A 418 -15.09 -2.02 38.71
C GLN A 418 -16.39 -2.45 38.01
N ASP A 419 -16.44 -2.31 36.68
CA ASP A 419 -17.60 -2.69 35.86
C ASP A 419 -17.14 -2.84 34.39
N SER A 420 -17.75 -2.13 33.45
CA SER A 420 -17.61 -2.31 32.00
C SER A 420 -17.50 -0.96 31.31
N LEU A 421 -17.14 -0.97 30.03
CA LEU A 421 -17.31 0.19 29.17
C LEU A 421 -18.70 0.10 28.55
N THR A 422 -19.57 1.09 28.81
CA THR A 422 -20.93 1.15 28.25
C THR A 422 -21.12 2.49 27.56
N VAL A 423 -21.72 2.48 26.36
CA VAL A 423 -22.09 3.67 25.62
C VAL A 423 -23.48 3.50 25.02
N THR A 424 -24.30 4.53 25.16
CA THR A 424 -25.62 4.60 24.51
C THR A 424 -25.56 5.67 23.42
N VAL A 425 -25.97 5.30 22.22
CA VAL A 425 -26.00 6.20 21.05
C VAL A 425 -27.37 6.18 20.42
N ASN A 426 -27.77 7.32 19.84
CA ASN A 426 -28.95 7.41 19.00
C ASN A 426 -28.56 7.20 17.53
N ILE A 427 -29.12 6.18 16.90
CA ILE A 427 -28.97 5.88 15.48
C ILE A 427 -30.12 6.57 14.73
N PRO A 428 -29.86 7.63 13.93
CA PRO A 428 -30.93 8.48 13.38
C PRO A 428 -31.72 7.82 12.26
N ARG A 429 -31.11 6.86 11.54
CA ARG A 429 -31.74 6.08 10.47
C ARG A 429 -31.34 4.63 10.61
N ALA A 430 -32.25 3.73 10.28
CA ALA A 430 -31.97 2.29 10.32
C ALA A 430 -30.71 1.96 9.52
N MET A 431 -29.84 1.13 10.10
CA MET A 431 -28.59 0.68 9.51
C MET A 431 -28.65 -0.79 9.16
N LYS A 432 -28.15 -1.14 7.98
CA LYS A 432 -28.02 -2.53 7.51
C LYS A 432 -26.58 -2.99 7.40
N ASN A 433 -26.38 -4.30 7.38
CA ASN A 433 -25.04 -4.93 7.25
C ASN A 433 -24.08 -4.39 8.31
N VAL A 434 -24.57 -4.28 9.53
CA VAL A 434 -23.90 -3.57 10.61
C VAL A 434 -22.73 -4.39 11.13
N GLN A 435 -21.61 -3.75 11.39
CA GLN A 435 -20.44 -4.35 12.00
C GLN A 435 -19.86 -3.43 13.07
N LEU A 436 -19.39 -3.99 14.16
CA LEU A 436 -18.50 -3.30 15.09
C LEU A 436 -17.05 -3.59 14.71
N ARG A 437 -16.33 -2.57 14.26
CA ARG A 437 -14.88 -2.58 14.13
C ARG A 437 -14.27 -2.38 15.52
N TYR A 438 -13.70 -3.43 16.07
CA TYR A 438 -13.22 -3.48 17.45
C TYR A 438 -11.71 -3.72 17.51
N ILE A 439 -10.95 -2.82 18.13
CA ILE A 439 -9.51 -2.99 18.38
C ILE A 439 -9.31 -3.09 19.89
N THR A 440 -8.64 -4.14 20.36
CA THR A 440 -8.40 -4.38 21.79
C THR A 440 -6.99 -4.87 22.03
N THR A 441 -6.38 -4.41 23.13
CA THR A 441 -5.04 -4.81 23.59
C THR A 441 -4.99 -4.72 25.11
N GLY A 442 -4.48 -5.76 25.76
CA GLY A 442 -4.28 -5.81 27.21
C GLY A 442 -2.87 -5.36 27.60
N HIS A 443 -2.76 -4.66 28.73
CA HIS A 443 -1.52 -4.04 29.22
C HIS A 443 -1.32 -4.32 30.71
N GLY A 444 -0.06 -4.26 31.15
CA GLY A 444 0.36 -4.53 32.53
C GLY A 444 1.61 -5.39 32.52
N GLY A 445 2.78 -4.76 32.43
CA GLY A 445 4.06 -5.39 32.08
C GLY A 445 4.74 -6.23 33.17
N TRP A 446 3.98 -7.01 33.93
CA TRP A 446 4.51 -7.98 34.90
C TRP A 446 3.82 -9.34 34.75
N GLY A 447 4.35 -10.39 35.38
CA GLY A 447 3.88 -11.77 35.18
C GLY A 447 2.38 -11.99 35.45
N GLY A 448 1.77 -11.22 36.35
CA GLY A 448 0.33 -11.29 36.65
C GLY A 448 -0.54 -10.28 35.90
N GLY A 449 0.07 -9.38 35.11
CA GLY A 449 -0.61 -8.31 34.41
C GLY A 449 -1.25 -8.75 33.09
N ASP A 450 -2.20 -7.95 32.60
CA ASP A 450 -3.05 -8.35 31.47
C ASP A 450 -2.31 -8.35 30.13
N GLU A 451 -1.09 -7.81 30.06
CA GLU A 451 -0.22 -7.96 28.89
C GLU A 451 0.08 -9.43 28.60
N PHE A 452 0.38 -10.21 29.65
CA PHE A 452 0.85 -11.59 29.55
C PHE A 452 -0.19 -12.62 30.00
N ASN A 453 -1.43 -12.20 30.25
CA ASN A 453 -2.49 -13.08 30.72
C ASN A 453 -3.75 -12.93 29.85
N GLN A 454 -4.26 -14.06 29.37
CA GLN A 454 -5.46 -14.14 28.54
C GLN A 454 -6.71 -13.68 29.30
N LYS A 455 -7.43 -12.68 28.76
CA LYS A 455 -8.70 -12.19 29.31
C LYS A 455 -9.81 -12.25 28.27
N LEU A 456 -10.98 -12.75 28.66
CA LEU A 456 -12.17 -12.77 27.80
C LEU A 456 -12.67 -11.34 27.57
N ASN A 457 -12.82 -10.93 26.32
CA ASN A 457 -13.50 -9.70 25.94
C ASN A 457 -14.92 -10.08 25.50
N GLU A 458 -15.92 -9.59 26.23
CA GLU A 458 -17.34 -9.83 25.95
C GLU A 458 -18.01 -8.56 25.45
N ILE A 459 -18.73 -8.66 24.32
CA ILE A 459 -19.38 -7.53 23.67
C ILE A 459 -20.89 -7.75 23.70
N PHE A 460 -21.62 -6.72 24.12
CA PHE A 460 -23.08 -6.72 24.25
C PHE A 460 -23.69 -5.59 23.43
N LEU A 461 -24.86 -5.86 22.87
CA LEU A 461 -25.75 -4.91 22.21
C LEU A 461 -27.13 -5.03 22.85
N ASP A 462 -27.68 -3.93 23.35
CA ASP A 462 -28.99 -3.85 23.99
C ASP A 462 -29.20 -4.93 25.07
N GLY A 463 -28.16 -5.13 25.88
CA GLY A 463 -28.15 -6.11 26.97
C GLY A 463 -27.89 -7.56 26.55
N LYS A 464 -27.89 -7.87 25.25
CA LYS A 464 -27.60 -9.22 24.72
C LYS A 464 -26.13 -9.34 24.32
N GLN A 465 -25.47 -10.41 24.76
CA GLN A 465 -24.12 -10.73 24.29
C GLN A 465 -24.16 -11.09 22.81
N VAL A 466 -23.38 -10.38 22.00
CA VAL A 466 -23.30 -10.56 20.54
C VAL A 466 -21.98 -11.16 20.09
N TYR A 467 -20.92 -11.03 20.91
CA TYR A 467 -19.61 -11.58 20.60
C TYR A 467 -18.79 -11.80 21.86
N GLN A 468 -17.86 -12.75 21.80
CA GLN A 468 -16.81 -12.91 22.82
C GLN A 468 -15.58 -13.57 22.21
N PHE A 469 -14.40 -13.19 22.69
CA PHE A 469 -13.16 -13.85 22.32
C PHE A 469 -12.04 -13.51 23.31
N ILE A 470 -10.98 -14.29 23.28
CA ILE A 470 -9.73 -13.99 23.99
C ILE A 470 -8.76 -13.38 22.97
N PRO A 471 -8.48 -12.07 23.02
CA PRO A 471 -7.50 -11.46 22.15
C PRO A 471 -6.08 -11.88 22.57
N TRP A 472 -5.42 -12.71 21.76
CA TRP A 472 -4.12 -13.30 22.11
C TRP A 472 -3.25 -13.55 20.87
N ARG A 473 -1.95 -13.28 20.98
CA ARG A 473 -0.95 -13.49 19.91
C ARG A 473 0.16 -14.40 20.42
N THR A 474 0.54 -15.39 19.61
CA THR A 474 1.57 -16.40 19.92
C THR A 474 2.73 -16.41 18.93
N ASP A 475 2.81 -15.42 18.06
CA ASP A 475 3.74 -15.31 16.94
C ASP A 475 4.79 -14.19 17.14
N CYS A 476 4.91 -13.65 18.35
CA CYS A 476 5.73 -12.46 18.61
C CYS A 476 7.23 -12.66 18.31
N GLY A 477 7.75 -13.88 18.45
CA GLY A 477 9.12 -14.21 18.05
C GLY A 477 9.43 -13.96 16.56
N THR A 478 8.41 -13.89 15.69
CA THR A 478 8.55 -13.53 14.26
C THR A 478 9.15 -12.13 14.09
N TYR A 479 8.95 -11.24 15.07
CA TYR A 479 9.39 -9.84 15.02
C TYR A 479 10.75 -9.63 15.71
N ARG A 480 11.48 -10.69 16.09
CA ARG A 480 12.74 -10.57 16.86
C ARG A 480 13.74 -9.59 16.25
N LEU A 481 13.93 -9.62 14.93
CA LEU A 481 14.89 -8.76 14.20
C LEU A 481 14.50 -7.27 14.13
N LEU A 482 13.34 -6.89 14.64
CA LEU A 482 12.98 -5.48 14.86
C LEU A 482 13.39 -4.98 16.25
N ASN A 483 13.75 -5.86 17.18
CA ASN A 483 13.80 -5.57 18.62
C ASN A 483 15.22 -5.63 19.22
N PRO A 484 16.18 -4.79 18.79
CA PRO A 484 17.57 -4.84 19.25
C PRO A 484 17.73 -4.59 20.76
N SER A 485 16.82 -3.84 21.38
CA SER A 485 16.88 -3.47 22.81
C SER A 485 15.98 -4.32 23.71
N SER A 486 15.37 -5.39 23.17
CA SER A 486 14.53 -6.27 23.98
C SER A 486 15.36 -6.99 25.05
N GLY A 487 14.86 -6.99 26.30
CA GLY A 487 15.49 -7.70 27.41
C GLY A 487 15.50 -9.21 27.16
N ASN A 488 16.61 -9.87 27.46
CA ASN A 488 16.77 -11.32 27.32
C ASN A 488 16.78 -11.99 28.70
N PHE A 489 16.08 -13.10 28.83
CA PHE A 489 15.90 -13.84 30.08
C PHE A 489 16.83 -15.07 30.14
N GLY A 490 17.08 -15.58 31.34
CA GLY A 490 17.99 -16.72 31.56
C GLY A 490 17.53 -18.04 30.92
N ASN A 491 16.27 -18.15 30.52
CA ASN A 491 15.72 -19.30 29.79
C ASN A 491 15.90 -19.20 28.26
N GLY A 492 16.58 -18.16 27.77
CA GLY A 492 16.86 -17.95 26.34
C GLY A 492 15.78 -17.17 25.58
N LEU A 493 14.64 -16.83 26.19
CA LEU A 493 13.62 -16.00 25.56
C LEU A 493 13.98 -14.51 25.65
N SER A 494 13.57 -13.74 24.65
CA SER A 494 13.53 -12.27 24.72
C SER A 494 12.14 -11.78 25.08
N SER A 495 12.02 -10.61 25.71
CA SER A 495 10.73 -9.97 26.00
C SER A 495 9.87 -9.82 24.73
N SER A 496 10.48 -9.46 23.59
CA SER A 496 9.79 -9.38 22.31
C SER A 496 9.15 -10.68 21.84
N ASP A 497 9.59 -11.82 22.36
CA ASP A 497 9.17 -13.15 21.88
C ASP A 497 7.94 -13.68 22.63
N LEU A 498 7.65 -13.09 23.80
CA LEU A 498 6.54 -13.50 24.66
C LEU A 498 5.19 -13.28 23.98
N SER A 499 4.32 -14.28 24.12
CA SER A 499 2.90 -14.18 23.75
C SER A 499 2.20 -13.12 24.60
N ARG A 500 1.23 -12.43 24.01
CA ARG A 500 0.63 -11.22 24.58
C ARG A 500 -0.84 -11.06 24.23
N SER A 501 -1.53 -10.23 25.00
CA SER A 501 -2.93 -9.85 24.80
C SER A 501 -3.14 -8.97 23.57
N ASN A 502 -3.11 -9.61 22.40
CA ASN A 502 -3.36 -9.12 21.03
C ASN A 502 -2.27 -8.37 20.29
N TRP A 503 -1.09 -8.18 20.87
CA TRP A 503 -0.04 -7.37 20.24
C TRP A 503 1.34 -7.97 20.41
N CYS A 504 2.25 -7.61 19.51
CA CYS A 504 3.67 -7.93 19.62
C CYS A 504 4.50 -6.66 19.37
N PRO A 505 5.64 -6.46 20.07
CA PRO A 505 6.56 -5.35 19.81
C PRO A 505 7.04 -5.34 18.36
N GLY A 506 6.73 -4.26 17.62
CA GLY A 506 7.01 -4.15 16.19
C GLY A 506 5.89 -4.62 15.26
N SER A 507 4.69 -4.87 15.79
CA SER A 507 3.50 -5.23 14.99
C SER A 507 2.35 -4.22 15.13
N LEU A 508 1.46 -4.21 14.13
CA LEU A 508 0.14 -3.60 14.27
C LEU A 508 -0.84 -4.59 14.90
N THR A 509 -1.88 -4.09 15.56
CA THR A 509 -3.02 -4.90 16.02
C THR A 509 -4.20 -4.73 15.06
N PRO A 510 -4.56 -5.76 14.27
CA PRO A 510 -5.67 -5.64 13.34
C PRO A 510 -7.00 -5.55 14.11
N PRO A 511 -7.99 -4.80 13.59
CA PRO A 511 -9.34 -4.81 14.12
C PRO A 511 -10.00 -6.19 13.94
N VAL A 512 -10.88 -6.54 14.88
CA VAL A 512 -11.89 -7.58 14.71
C VAL A 512 -13.15 -6.92 14.17
N TYR A 513 -13.69 -7.46 13.06
CA TYR A 513 -14.96 -7.02 12.50
C TYR A 513 -16.06 -7.94 13.00
N ILE A 514 -16.83 -7.45 13.97
CA ILE A 514 -17.89 -8.21 14.64
C ILE A 514 -19.20 -7.95 13.89
N PRO A 515 -19.79 -8.94 13.20
CA PRO A 515 -21.10 -8.78 12.58
C PRO A 515 -22.16 -8.53 13.65
N LEU A 516 -23.02 -7.54 13.40
CA LEU A 516 -24.14 -7.18 14.27
C LEU A 516 -25.46 -7.36 13.50
N PRO A 517 -26.59 -7.53 14.21
CA PRO A 517 -27.90 -7.43 13.57
C PRO A 517 -28.09 -6.03 12.95
N ASP A 518 -28.97 -5.96 11.94
CA ASP A 518 -29.46 -4.66 11.44
C ASP A 518 -30.03 -3.84 12.62
N LEU A 519 -29.69 -2.56 12.67
CA LEU A 519 -30.13 -1.67 13.74
C LEU A 519 -31.30 -0.81 13.26
N PRO A 520 -32.46 -0.81 13.94
CA PRO A 520 -33.50 0.18 13.70
C PRO A 520 -33.00 1.60 14.05
N ALA A 521 -33.78 2.61 13.66
CA ALA A 521 -33.55 3.96 14.18
C ALA A 521 -33.93 4.00 15.67
N GLY A 522 -33.17 4.73 16.48
CA GLY A 522 -33.43 4.89 17.91
C GLY A 522 -32.18 4.71 18.77
N GLN A 523 -32.39 4.59 20.07
CA GLN A 523 -31.31 4.38 21.04
C GLN A 523 -30.86 2.93 21.06
N HIS A 524 -29.55 2.74 21.05
CA HIS A 524 -28.88 1.45 21.22
C HIS A 524 -27.76 1.56 22.24
N THR A 525 -27.59 0.54 23.06
CA THR A 525 -26.54 0.47 24.09
C THR A 525 -25.53 -0.61 23.74
N PHE A 526 -24.27 -0.20 23.63
CA PHE A 526 -23.13 -1.09 23.44
C PHE A 526 -22.36 -1.21 24.75
N LYS A 527 -21.95 -2.43 25.09
CA LYS A 527 -21.15 -2.69 26.29
C LYS A 527 -19.99 -3.63 25.99
N VAL A 528 -18.84 -3.36 26.59
CA VAL A 528 -17.64 -4.20 26.58
C VAL A 528 -17.28 -4.56 28.01
N ALA A 529 -17.24 -5.85 28.32
CA ALA A 529 -16.82 -6.37 29.62
C ALA A 529 -15.51 -7.16 29.48
N ILE A 530 -14.57 -6.90 30.40
CA ILE A 530 -13.25 -7.54 30.43
C ILE A 530 -12.90 -7.77 31.91
N PRO A 531 -12.49 -8.98 32.32
CA PRO A 531 -12.09 -9.25 33.70
C PRO A 531 -10.68 -8.70 33.96
N LEU A 532 -10.59 -7.42 34.31
CA LEU A 532 -9.31 -6.73 34.54
C LEU A 532 -8.46 -7.43 35.61
N GLY A 533 -7.17 -7.62 35.34
CA GLY A 533 -6.21 -8.12 36.32
C GLY A 533 -6.10 -7.23 37.56
N LYS A 534 -5.88 -7.88 38.71
CA LYS A 534 -5.64 -7.19 39.99
C LYS A 534 -4.29 -6.48 39.95
N ARG A 535 -4.17 -5.39 40.71
CA ARG A 535 -2.90 -4.68 40.90
C ARG A 535 -1.90 -5.51 41.70
N GLU A 536 -0.62 -5.24 41.47
CA GLU A 536 0.49 -5.76 42.26
C GLU A 536 1.42 -4.59 42.62
N GLY A 537 1.35 -4.12 43.87
CA GLY A 537 2.02 -2.89 44.28
C GLY A 537 1.57 -1.68 43.44
N THR A 538 2.52 -1.03 42.77
CA THR A 538 2.26 0.09 41.84
C THR A 538 1.89 -0.37 40.43
N ALA A 539 2.06 -1.66 40.10
CA ALA A 539 1.73 -2.21 38.81
C ALA A 539 0.21 -2.40 38.68
N PHE A 540 -0.34 -2.05 37.51
CA PHE A 540 -1.77 -2.17 37.23
C PHE A 540 -2.02 -2.61 35.79
N SER A 541 -3.10 -3.37 35.60
CA SER A 541 -3.58 -3.73 34.27
C SER A 541 -4.44 -2.61 33.70
N ALA A 542 -4.41 -2.45 32.38
CA ALA A 542 -5.29 -1.55 31.64
C ALA A 542 -5.63 -2.15 30.27
N TRP A 543 -6.76 -1.73 29.70
CA TRP A 543 -7.17 -2.13 28.35
C TRP A 543 -7.41 -0.92 27.47
N ASN A 544 -6.67 -0.89 26.36
CA ASN A 544 -6.92 0.04 25.27
C ASN A 544 -7.89 -0.63 24.33
N VAL A 545 -9.12 -0.12 24.25
CA VAL A 545 -10.19 -0.62 23.39
C VAL A 545 -10.76 0.53 22.57
N SER A 546 -10.96 0.31 21.28
CA SER A 546 -11.72 1.24 20.43
C SER A 546 -12.77 0.49 19.63
N GLY A 547 -13.92 1.13 19.46
CA GLY A 547 -15.10 0.56 18.81
C GLY A 547 -15.71 1.57 17.85
N CYS A 548 -15.89 1.17 16.61
CA CYS A 548 -16.54 1.98 15.59
C CYS A 548 -17.61 1.14 14.87
N LEU A 549 -18.81 1.69 14.77
CA LEU A 549 -19.90 1.09 14.01
C LEU A 549 -19.71 1.38 12.52
N LEU A 550 -19.82 0.33 11.71
CA LEU A 550 -19.84 0.36 10.26
C LEU A 550 -21.20 -0.18 9.79
N GLY A 551 -21.76 0.34 8.70
CA GLY A 551 -22.97 -0.20 8.10
C GLY A 551 -23.51 0.69 6.99
N THR A 552 -24.60 0.32 6.34
CA THR A 552 -25.26 1.16 5.33
C THR A 552 -26.49 1.81 5.93
N ALA A 553 -26.54 3.14 5.99
CA ALA A 553 -27.76 3.85 6.37
C ALA A 553 -28.82 3.66 5.28
N LYS A 554 -30.04 3.29 5.66
CA LYS A 554 -31.17 3.37 4.73
C LYS A 554 -31.52 4.85 4.46
N GLU A 555 -31.78 5.16 3.20
CA GLU A 555 -32.27 6.48 2.78
C GLU A 555 -33.55 6.87 3.53
#